data_AF-A0ABD7PGA4-F1
#
_entry.id   AF-A0ABD7PGA4-F1
#
_cell.length_a   1.000
_cell.length_b   1.000
_cell.length_c   1.000
_cell.angle_alpha   90.00
_cell.angle_beta   90.00
_cell.angle_gamma   90.00
#
_symmetry.space_group_name_H-M   'P 1'
#
loop_
_entity.id
_entity.type
_entity.pdbx_description
1 polymer ?
#
loop_
_entity_poly.entity_id
_entity_poly.type
_entity_poly.pdbx_seq_one_letter_code
_entity_poly.pdbx_strand_id
1 'polypeptide(L)' 'MISMAYELKKISMTPLMRPAFDAGVALARLDERIARSPVGAGFIERSQFTDACASLWIDGELVHLEDLVL' A
#
# COMPACT_ATOMS: atom_id res chain seq x y z
N MET A 1 -8.51 -21.89 -7.53
CA MET A 1 -7.71 -20.74 -7.07
C MET A 1 -6.26 -21.21 -6.98
N ILE A 2 -5.40 -20.79 -7.91
CA ILE A 2 -3.96 -21.08 -7.82
C ILE A 2 -3.41 -20.02 -6.87
N SER A 3 -3.07 -20.38 -5.63
CA SER A 3 -2.44 -19.42 -4.72
C SER A 3 -1.03 -19.12 -5.24
N MET A 4 -0.71 -17.86 -5.50
CA MET A 4 0.67 -17.43 -5.65
C MET A 4 1.36 -17.46 -4.27
N ALA A 5 1.79 -18.64 -3.86
CA ALA A 5 2.65 -18.78 -2.71
C ALA A 5 4.05 -18.25 -3.10
N TYR A 6 4.41 -17.06 -2.61
CA TYR A 6 5.77 -16.57 -2.74
C TYR A 6 6.72 -17.55 -2.03
N GLU A 7 7.72 -18.05 -2.76
CA GLU A 7 8.75 -18.89 -2.14
C GLU A 7 9.69 -18.01 -1.31
N LEU A 8 9.33 -17.78 -0.05
CA LEU A 8 10.09 -16.95 0.88
C LEU A 8 11.54 -17.43 1.07
N LYS A 9 11.82 -18.72 0.84
CA LYS A 9 13.18 -19.29 0.85
C LYS A 9 14.08 -18.74 -0.26
N LYS A 10 13.51 -18.20 -1.35
CA LYS A 10 14.26 -17.53 -2.44
C LYS A 10 14.59 -16.07 -2.12
N ILE A 11 13.96 -15.48 -1.11
CA ILE A 11 14.23 -14.10 -0.72
C ILE A 11 15.46 -14.10 0.19
N SER A 12 16.60 -13.72 -0.38
CA SER A 12 17.80 -13.49 0.44
C SER A 12 17.56 -12.30 1.35
N MET A 13 17.91 -12.43 2.63
CA MET A 13 17.70 -11.36 3.62
C MET A 13 18.58 -10.14 3.29
N THR A 14 19.82 -10.38 2.87
CA THR A 14 20.81 -9.32 2.60
C THR A 14 20.32 -8.25 1.60
N PRO A 15 19.79 -8.59 0.41
CA PRO A 15 19.23 -7.58 -0.50
C PRO A 15 17.90 -6.98 -0.01
N LEU A 16 17.17 -7.66 0.88
CA LEU A 16 15.89 -7.17 1.41
C LEU A 16 16.07 -6.10 2.50
N MET A 17 17.14 -6.19 3.30
CA MET A 17 17.31 -5.32 4.47
C MET A 17 17.24 -3.83 4.10
N ARG A 18 18.01 -3.40 3.09
CA ARG A 18 18.05 -1.98 2.71
C ARG A 18 16.69 -1.43 2.25
N PRO A 19 16.01 -2.02 1.24
CA PRO A 19 14.71 -1.51 0.79
C PRO A 19 13.63 -1.60 1.87
N ALA A 20 13.67 -2.61 2.75
CA ALA A 20 12.73 -2.70 3.87
C ALA A 20 12.87 -1.52 4.85
N PHE A 21 14.11 -1.15 5.21
CA PHE A 21 14.35 0.00 6.07
C PHE A 21 14.01 1.32 5.37
N ASP A 22 14.36 1.49 4.10
CA ASP A 22 14.02 2.70 3.35
C ASP A 22 12.49 2.89 3.27
N ALA A 23 11.73 1.81 3.06
CA ALA A 23 10.27 1.82 3.10
C ALA A 23 9.74 2.16 4.50
N GLY A 24 10.30 1.56 5.56
CA GLY A 24 9.92 1.87 6.94
C GLY A 24 10.14 3.34 7.32
N VAL A 25 11.28 3.91 6.92
CA VAL A 25 11.57 5.35 7.12
C VAL A 25 10.57 6.22 6.36
N ALA A 26 10.22 5.85 5.12
CA ALA A 26 9.21 6.57 4.35
C ALA A 26 7.83 6.53 5.03
N LEU A 27 7.42 5.38 5.56
CA LEU A 27 6.17 5.22 6.30
C LEU A 27 6.13 6.06 7.58
N ALA A 28 7.20 6.04 8.38
CA ALA A 28 7.27 6.85 9.60
C ALA A 28 7.17 8.35 9.31
N ARG A 29 7.80 8.83 8.23
CA ARG A 29 7.68 10.24 7.80
C ARG A 29 6.29 10.57 7.27
N LEU A 30 5.63 9.64 6.59
CA LEU A 30 4.27 9.82 6.12
C LEU A 30 3.31 9.96 7.31
N ASP A 31 3.43 9.07 8.30
CA ASP A 31 2.65 9.11 9.54
C ASP A 31 2.79 10.47 10.25
N GLU A 32 4.03 10.93 10.44
CA GLU A 32 4.33 12.21 11.06
C GLU A 32 3.71 13.41 10.30
N ARG A 33 3.65 13.32 8.97
CA ARG A 33 3.02 14.34 8.11
C ARG A 33 1.50 14.31 8.20
N ILE A 34 0.89 13.13 8.21
CA ILE A 34 -0.57 12.97 8.31
C ILE A 34 -1.05 13.47 9.67
N ALA A 35 -0.35 13.12 10.75
CA ALA A 35 -0.68 13.54 12.11
C ALA A 35 -0.72 15.07 12.29
N ARG A 36 0.09 15.81 11.51
CA ARG A 36 0.14 17.29 11.52
C ARG A 36 -0.71 17.95 10.45
N SER A 37 -1.37 17.17 9.60
CA SER A 37 -2.08 17.68 8.43
C SER A 37 -3.51 18.08 8.78
N PRO A 38 -4.00 19.25 8.33
CA PRO A 38 -5.41 19.62 8.49
C PRO A 38 -6.36 18.69 7.71
N VAL A 39 -5.84 17.93 6.74
CA VAL A 39 -6.60 16.92 5.97
C VAL A 39 -6.32 15.49 6.42
N GLY A 40 -5.64 15.29 7.56
CA GLY A 40 -5.22 13.96 8.03
C GLY A 40 -6.40 13.00 8.22
N ALA A 41 -7.50 13.46 8.81
CA ALA A 41 -8.72 12.65 8.95
C ALA A 41 -9.26 12.19 7.58
N GLY A 42 -9.36 13.12 6.63
CA GLY A 42 -9.84 12.82 5.28
C GLY A 42 -8.90 11.91 4.48
N PHE A 43 -7.59 11.94 4.76
CA PHE A 43 -6.64 10.97 4.22
C PHE A 43 -6.90 9.56 4.77
N ILE A 44 -7.05 9.43 6.10
CA ILE A 44 -7.29 8.15 6.76
C ILE A 44 -8.59 7.51 6.25
N GLU A 45 -9.69 8.27 6.21
CA GLU A 45 -11.01 7.83 5.73
C GLU A 45 -11.00 7.30 4.28
N ARG A 46 -10.05 7.74 3.45
CA ARG A 46 -10.02 7.44 2.00
C ARG A 46 -8.83 6.59 1.55
N SER A 47 -7.85 6.37 2.43
CA SER A 47 -6.61 5.63 2.11
C SER A 47 -6.86 4.23 1.52
N GLN A 48 -7.92 3.56 1.95
CA GLN A 48 -8.32 2.22 1.50
C GLN A 48 -8.75 2.13 0.03
N PHE A 49 -9.18 3.23 -0.60
CA PHE A 49 -9.68 3.18 -1.98
C PHE A 49 -8.58 2.84 -2.98
N THR A 50 -7.33 3.25 -2.71
CA THR A 50 -6.17 2.89 -3.54
C THR A 50 -5.89 1.38 -3.46
N ASP A 51 -6.03 0.78 -2.27
CA ASP A 51 -5.84 -0.65 -2.07
C ASP A 51 -6.95 -1.46 -2.77
N ALA A 52 -8.20 -1.00 -2.67
CA ALA A 52 -9.33 -1.57 -3.39
C ALA A 52 -9.16 -1.51 -4.91
N CYS A 53 -8.72 -0.37 -5.47
CA CYS A 53 -8.40 -0.26 -6.90
C CYS A 53 -7.34 -1.27 -7.33
N ALA A 54 -6.26 -1.41 -6.55
CA ALA A 54 -5.17 -2.34 -6.85
C ALA A 54 -5.61 -3.81 -6.77
N SER A 55 -6.46 -4.14 -5.79
CA SER A 55 -7.03 -5.49 -5.66
C SER A 55 -7.91 -5.84 -6.86
N LEU A 56 -8.82 -4.94 -7.24
CA LEU A 56 -9.69 -5.15 -8.40
C LEU A 56 -8.90 -5.29 -9.69
N TRP A 57 -7.83 -4.50 -9.85
CA TRP A 57 -6.91 -4.65 -10.97
C TRP A 57 -6.24 -6.03 -11.01
N ILE A 58 -5.82 -6.56 -9.86
CA ILE A 58 -5.26 -7.93 -9.76
C ILE A 58 -6.31 -8.98 -10.15
N ASP A 59 -7.58 -8.75 -9.81
CA ASP A 59 -8.70 -9.61 -10.19
C ASP A 59 -9.12 -9.45 -11.66
N GLY A 60 -8.49 -8.52 -12.41
CA GLY A 60 -8.73 -8.28 -13.83
C GLY A 60 -9.78 -7.21 -14.13
N GLU A 61 -10.23 -6.48 -13.11
CA GLU A 61 -11.19 -5.38 -13.24
C GLU A 61 -10.46 -4.03 -13.24
N LEU A 62 -10.61 -3.28 -14.34
CA LEU A 62 -10.12 -1.91 -14.41
C LEU A 62 -11.18 -0.97 -13.84
N VAL A 63 -10.93 -0.45 -12.63
CA VAL A 63 -11.78 0.54 -11.97
C VAL A 63 -11.01 1.85 -11.78
N HIS A 64 -11.69 2.97 -11.96
CA HIS A 64 -11.13 4.27 -11.60
C HIS A 64 -11.40 4.60 -10.13
N LEU A 65 -10.53 5.40 -9.51
CA LEU A 65 -10.65 5.70 -8.08
C LEU A 65 -11.94 6.48 -7.80
N GLU A 66 -12.33 7.39 -8.69
CA GLU A 66 -13.59 8.13 -8.62
C GLU A 66 -14.83 7.24 -8.63
N ASP A 67 -14.76 6.03 -9.21
CA ASP A 67 -15.89 5.10 -9.23
C ASP A 67 -16.06 4.37 -7.88
N LEU A 68 -15.02 4.35 -7.05
CA LEU A 68 -15.06 3.76 -5.70
C LEU A 68 -15.52 4.76 -4.62
N VAL A 69 -15.42 6.06 -4.91
CA VAL A 69 -15.74 7.13 -3.97
C VAL A 69 -17.12 7.70 -4.32
N LEU A 70 -18.13 7.39 -3.49
CA LEU A 70 -19.49 7.94 -3.62
C LEU A 70 -19.57 9.43 -3.25
#